data_AF-A0A957AHY1-F1
#
_entry.id   AF-A0A957AHY1-F1
#
_cell.length_a   1.000
_cell.length_b   1.000
_cell.length_c   1.000
_cell.angle_alpha   90.00
_cell.angle_beta   90.00
_cell.angle_gamma   90.00
#
_symmetry.space_group_name_H-M   'P 1'
#
loop_
_entity.id
_entity.type
_entity.pdbx_description
1 polymer ?
#
loop_
_entity_poly.entity_id
_entity_poly.type
_entity_poly.pdbx_seq_one_letter_code
_entity_poly.pdbx_strand_id
1 'polypeptide(L)'
;RLGDFGLLYEYEAMAQALEEERELAAAYLDELSGNIRADGYAVTTEVVDGIAAKAIVALAQPGDLIVMATHGRTGMRRWFIGSIAEKVLRHSAVPILLVRATERSIPAKRTLPDVRLER
;
A
#
# COMPACT_ATOMS: atom_id res chain seq x y z
N ARG A 1 28.44 35.26 4.31
CA ARG A 1 28.67 33.85 3.86
C ARG A 1 28.88 33.01 5.10
N LEU A 2 27.85 32.26 5.52
CA LEU A 2 27.78 31.34 6.66
C LEU A 2 26.40 30.64 6.72
N GLY A 3 25.37 31.18 6.04
CA GLY A 3 24.02 30.59 5.98
C GLY A 3 23.84 29.39 5.05
N ASP A 4 24.58 29.29 3.94
CA ASP A 4 24.44 28.15 3.00
C ASP A 4 24.91 26.81 3.59
N PHE A 5 25.93 26.82 4.46
CA PHE A 5 26.50 25.58 5.01
C PHE A 5 25.56 24.87 6.00
N GLY A 6 24.74 25.62 6.73
CA GLY A 6 23.74 25.05 7.66
C GLY A 6 22.57 24.42 6.91
N LEU A 7 22.08 25.08 5.86
CA LEU A 7 21.00 24.56 5.02
C LEU A 7 21.41 23.30 4.25
N LEU A 8 22.67 23.21 3.80
CA LEU A 8 23.18 22.01 3.16
C LEU A 8 23.26 20.83 4.13
N TYR A 9 23.67 21.06 5.38
CA TYR A 9 23.73 19.99 6.39
C TYR A 9 22.33 19.51 6.81
N GLU A 10 21.37 20.43 6.98
CA GLU A 10 19.97 20.07 7.24
C GLU A 10 19.35 19.31 6.06
N TYR A 11 19.68 19.71 4.83
CA TYR A 11 19.24 19.00 3.63
C TYR A 11 19.83 17.60 3.53
N GLU A 12 21.14 17.45 3.79
CA GLU A 12 21.81 16.14 3.81
C GLU A 12 21.22 15.22 4.89
N ALA A 13 20.99 15.74 6.11
CA ALA A 13 20.38 14.97 7.19
C ALA A 13 18.93 14.54 6.85
N MET A 14 18.14 15.43 6.24
CA MET A 14 16.77 15.11 5.81
C MET A 14 16.76 14.10 4.66
N ALA A 15 17.70 14.21 3.72
CA ALA A 15 17.87 13.25 2.63
C ALA A 15 18.29 11.86 3.16
N GLN A 16 19.19 11.81 4.13
CA GLN A 16 19.59 10.57 4.80
C GLN A 16 18.40 9.91 5.51
N ALA A 17 17.65 10.66 6.30
CA ALA A 17 16.47 10.13 7.01
C ALA A 17 15.41 9.57 6.04
N LEU A 18 15.18 10.25 4.91
CA LEU A 18 14.26 9.77 3.88
C LEU A 18 14.77 8.48 3.22
N GLU A 19 16.07 8.39 2.93
CA GLU A 19 16.66 7.18 2.35
C GLU A 19 16.59 6.00 3.34
N GLU A 20 16.86 6.24 4.63
CA GLU A 20 16.69 5.23 5.68
C GLU A 20 15.24 4.73 5.76
N GLU A 21 14.25 5.63 5.72
CA GLU A 21 12.83 5.23 5.68
C GLU A 21 12.50 4.40 4.44
N ARG A 22 13.05 4.78 3.28
CA ARG A 22 12.88 4.06 2.02
C ARG A 22 13.48 2.66 2.09
N GLU A 23 14.69 2.51 2.62
CA GLU A 23 15.35 1.23 2.79
C GLU A 23 14.55 0.30 3.74
N LEU A 24 14.07 0.83 4.86
CA LEU A 24 13.22 0.08 5.79
C LEU A 24 11.92 -0.39 5.13
N ALA A 25 11.27 0.48 4.36
CA ALA A 25 10.07 0.13 3.61
C ALA A 25 10.34 -0.94 2.53
N ALA A 26 11.47 -0.82 1.82
CA ALA A 26 11.87 -1.77 0.79
C ALA A 26 12.17 -3.16 1.39
N ALA A 27 12.89 -3.20 2.51
CA ALA A 27 13.20 -4.45 3.21
C ALA A 27 11.92 -5.15 3.71
N TYR A 28 10.97 -4.37 4.27
CA TYR A 28 9.67 -4.89 4.69
C TYR A 28 8.88 -5.51 3.53
N LEU A 29 8.86 -4.85 2.37
CA LEU A 29 8.19 -5.38 1.17
C LEU A 29 8.87 -6.65 0.65
N ASP A 30 10.20 -6.71 0.67
CA ASP A 30 10.92 -7.90 0.21
C ASP A 30 10.60 -9.11 1.09
N GLU A 31 10.63 -8.95 2.42
CA GLU A 31 10.24 -10.00 3.38
C GLU A 31 8.82 -10.52 3.09
N LEU A 32 7.83 -9.63 2.94
CA LEU A 32 6.45 -10.02 2.66
C LEU A 32 6.30 -10.73 1.32
N SER A 33 6.97 -10.20 0.29
CA SER A 33 6.87 -10.73 -1.07
C SER A 33 7.52 -12.11 -1.20
N GLY A 34 8.52 -12.43 -0.39
CA GLY A 34 9.19 -13.73 -0.37
C GLY A 34 8.21 -14.90 -0.18
N ASN A 35 7.28 -14.78 0.76
CA ASN A 35 6.26 -15.81 1.02
C ASN A 35 5.30 -15.97 -0.16
N ILE A 36 4.88 -14.86 -0.77
CA ILE A 36 3.94 -14.87 -1.89
C ILE A 36 4.61 -15.44 -3.15
N ARG A 37 5.89 -15.12 -3.38
CA ARG A 37 6.70 -15.72 -4.47
C ARG A 37 6.91 -17.21 -4.25
N ALA A 38 7.12 -17.65 -3.00
CA ALA A 38 7.26 -19.08 -2.67
C ALA A 38 5.99 -19.88 -2.98
N ASP A 39 4.81 -19.25 -2.92
CA ASP A 39 3.54 -19.82 -3.37
C ASP A 39 3.37 -19.83 -4.91
N GLY A 40 4.37 -19.36 -5.66
CA GLY A 40 4.43 -19.43 -7.13
C GLY A 40 3.84 -18.22 -7.87
N TYR A 41 3.47 -17.15 -7.16
CA TYR A 41 2.96 -15.94 -7.79
C TYR A 41 4.08 -15.00 -8.26
N ALA A 42 3.88 -14.32 -9.39
CA ALA A 42 4.74 -13.22 -9.79
C ALA A 42 4.45 -11.99 -8.92
N VAL A 43 5.48 -11.47 -8.25
CA VAL A 43 5.34 -10.34 -7.31
C VAL A 43 6.43 -9.29 -7.55
N THR A 44 5.99 -8.07 -7.84
CA THR A 44 6.80 -6.86 -7.88
C THR A 44 6.53 -6.00 -6.65
N THR A 45 7.54 -5.31 -6.16
CA THR A 45 7.46 -4.39 -5.02
C THR A 45 7.96 -3.02 -5.44
N GLU A 46 7.32 -1.96 -4.95
CA GLU A 46 7.69 -0.59 -5.27
C GLU A 46 7.50 0.29 -4.03
N VAL A 47 8.50 1.13 -3.74
CA VAL A 47 8.44 2.19 -2.72
C VAL A 47 8.40 3.52 -3.45
N VAL A 48 7.33 4.29 -3.20
CA VAL A 48 7.07 5.55 -3.91
C VAL A 48 6.90 6.68 -2.91
N ASP A 49 7.62 7.77 -3.15
CA ASP A 49 7.53 8.99 -2.37
C ASP A 49 6.32 9.85 -2.76
N GLY A 50 5.72 10.51 -1.77
CA GLY A 50 4.69 11.53 -1.97
C GLY A 50 3.35 11.21 -1.33
N ILE A 51 2.26 11.75 -1.91
CA ILE A 51 0.91 11.59 -1.35
C ILE A 51 0.40 10.20 -1.68
N ALA A 52 0.34 9.31 -0.67
CA ALA A 52 -0.01 7.89 -0.82
C ALA A 52 -1.24 7.65 -1.72
N ALA A 53 -2.36 8.34 -1.50
CA ALA A 53 -3.57 8.14 -2.30
C ALA A 53 -3.37 8.49 -3.79
N LYS A 54 -2.56 9.51 -4.09
CA LYS A 54 -2.25 9.91 -5.46
C LYS A 54 -1.31 8.88 -6.12
N ALA A 55 -0.29 8.43 -5.39
CA ALA A 55 0.65 7.43 -5.87
C ALA A 55 -0.06 6.09 -6.19
N ILE A 56 -0.90 5.60 -5.27
CA ILE A 56 -1.67 4.36 -5.46
C ILE A 56 -2.55 4.44 -6.71
N VAL A 57 -3.29 5.54 -6.89
CA VAL A 57 -4.16 5.71 -8.06
C VAL A 57 -3.35 5.84 -9.36
N ALA A 58 -2.18 6.48 -9.31
CA ALA A 58 -1.34 6.67 -10.49
C ALA A 58 -0.65 5.38 -10.97
N LEU A 59 -0.38 4.44 -10.07
CA LEU A 59 0.22 3.15 -10.41
C LEU A 59 -0.77 2.16 -11.05
N ALA A 60 -2.07 2.30 -10.77
CA ALA A 60 -3.08 1.39 -11.28
C ALA A 60 -3.33 1.59 -12.79
N GLN A 61 -3.33 0.49 -13.55
CA GLN A 61 -3.57 0.45 -14.98
C GLN A 61 -4.98 -0.06 -15.31
N PRO A 62 -5.51 0.23 -16.51
CA PRO A 62 -6.79 -0.32 -16.95
C PRO A 62 -6.79 -1.85 -16.90
N GLY A 63 -7.74 -2.43 -16.14
CA GLY A 63 -7.85 -3.87 -15.92
C GLY A 63 -7.34 -4.35 -14.56
N ASP A 64 -6.70 -3.49 -13.79
CA ASP A 64 -6.20 -3.83 -12.45
C ASP A 64 -7.31 -3.88 -11.39
N LEU A 65 -6.98 -4.48 -10.26
CA LEU A 65 -7.76 -4.43 -9.03
C LEU A 65 -6.86 -3.91 -7.91
N ILE A 66 -7.24 -2.79 -7.29
CA ILE A 66 -6.55 -2.29 -6.11
C ILE A 66 -7.10 -3.02 -4.88
N VAL A 67 -6.23 -3.67 -4.10
CA VAL A 67 -6.60 -4.31 -2.83
C VAL A 67 -5.98 -3.53 -1.68
N MET A 68 -6.80 -3.08 -0.74
CA MET A 68 -6.33 -2.33 0.43
C MET A 68 -6.92 -2.88 1.72
N ALA A 69 -6.07 -3.05 2.73
CA ALA A 69 -6.54 -3.34 4.07
C ALA A 69 -7.11 -2.07 4.71
N THR A 70 -8.26 -2.19 5.39
CA THR A 70 -8.87 -1.12 6.18
C THR A 70 -8.79 -1.49 7.65
N HIS A 71 -7.99 -0.73 8.40
CA HIS A 71 -7.59 -0.96 9.79
C HIS A 71 -6.70 -2.20 10.00
N GLY A 72 -5.83 -2.13 11.02
CA GLY A 72 -4.94 -3.21 11.46
C GLY A 72 -5.09 -3.50 12.96
N ARG A 73 -3.98 -3.92 13.60
CA ARG A 73 -3.83 -4.42 14.99
C ARG A 73 -4.46 -3.60 16.14
N THR A 74 -5.06 -2.43 15.87
CA THR A 74 -5.60 -1.51 16.89
C THR A 74 -7.12 -1.61 17.12
N GLY A 75 -7.83 -2.53 16.47
CA GLY A 75 -9.15 -2.99 16.96
C GLY A 75 -10.22 -1.91 17.18
N MET A 76 -10.27 -0.85 16.37
CA MET A 76 -11.33 0.16 16.51
C MET A 76 -12.65 -0.34 15.91
N ARG A 77 -13.58 -0.72 16.79
CA ARG A 77 -14.85 -1.42 16.54
C ARG A 77 -15.91 -0.71 15.68
N ARG A 78 -15.60 0.31 14.88
CA ARG A 78 -16.64 1.01 14.10
C ARG A 78 -16.12 1.73 12.85
N TRP A 79 -16.30 1.10 11.69
CA TRP A 79 -16.58 1.73 10.39
C TRP A 79 -15.71 2.88 9.84
N PHE A 80 -14.51 3.17 10.33
CA PHE A 80 -13.70 4.25 9.74
C PHE A 80 -12.96 3.78 8.47
N ILE A 81 -13.52 3.94 7.28
CA ILE A 81 -12.71 3.81 6.06
C ILE A 81 -11.49 4.72 6.24
N GLY A 82 -10.28 4.13 6.21
CA GLY A 82 -9.06 4.90 6.46
C GLY A 82 -8.98 6.08 5.50
N SER A 83 -8.45 7.22 5.95
CA SER A 83 -8.45 8.46 5.16
C SER A 83 -7.76 8.33 3.80
N ILE A 84 -6.78 7.42 3.68
CA ILE A 84 -6.15 7.07 2.40
C ILE A 84 -7.08 6.21 1.54
N ALA A 85 -7.66 5.15 2.09
CA ALA A 85 -8.59 4.28 1.36
C ALA A 85 -9.80 5.06 0.83
N GLU A 86 -10.34 6.00 1.61
CA GLU A 86 -11.43 6.88 1.18
C GLU A 86 -11.02 7.77 -0.01
N LYS A 87 -9.81 8.33 0.03
CA LYS A 87 -9.28 9.13 -1.09
C LYS A 87 -9.06 8.27 -2.33
N VAL A 88 -8.53 7.05 -2.19
CA VAL A 88 -8.33 6.14 -3.33
C VAL A 88 -9.68 5.72 -3.93
N LEU A 89 -10.67 5.36 -3.10
CA LEU A 89 -12.04 5.06 -3.54
C LEU A 89 -12.67 6.17 -4.37
N ARG A 90 -12.44 7.43 -4.00
CA ARG A 90 -13.02 8.56 -4.71
C ARG A 90 -12.38 8.87 -6.06
N HIS A 91 -11.13 8.46 -6.28
CA HIS A 91 -10.33 8.87 -7.45
C HIS A 91 -9.87 7.72 -8.33
N SER A 92 -10.05 6.46 -7.92
CA SER A 92 -9.64 5.30 -8.71
C SER A 92 -10.51 5.13 -9.95
N ALA A 93 -9.86 4.86 -11.08
CA ALA A 93 -10.51 4.44 -12.31
C ALA A 93 -10.73 2.91 -12.38
N VAL A 94 -10.18 2.16 -11.42
CA VAL A 94 -10.26 0.69 -11.35
C VAL A 94 -11.04 0.23 -10.11
N PRO A 95 -11.61 -0.99 -10.13
CA PRO A 95 -12.24 -1.58 -8.95
C PRO A 95 -11.31 -1.58 -7.73
N ILE A 96 -11.89 -1.43 -6.55
CA ILE A 96 -11.17 -1.49 -5.28
C ILE A 96 -11.81 -2.54 -4.36
N LEU A 97 -10.99 -3.45 -3.83
CA LEU A 97 -11.36 -4.39 -2.79
C LEU A 97 -10.81 -3.93 -1.44
N LEU A 98 -11.70 -3.54 -0.54
CA LEU A 98 -11.33 -3.22 0.84
C LEU A 98 -11.43 -4.46 1.72
N VAL A 99 -10.30 -4.90 2.25
CA VAL A 99 -10.22 -6.04 3.16
C VAL A 99 -10.19 -5.52 4.60
N ARG A 100 -11.08 -5.99 5.47
CA ARG A 100 -10.97 -5.68 6.91
C ARG A 100 -9.98 -6.63 7.55
N ALA A 101 -8.94 -6.12 8.18
CA ALA A 101 -8.03 -6.96 8.96
C ALA A 101 -8.70 -7.33 10.29
N THR A 102 -9.60 -8.32 10.25
CA THR A 102 -10.12 -8.97 11.45
C THR A 102 -9.25 -10.18 11.78
N GLU A 103 -9.07 -10.51 13.06
CA GLU A 103 -8.30 -11.69 13.51
C GLU A 103 -8.80 -13.03 12.94
N ARG A 104 -10.00 -13.06 12.34
CA ARG A 104 -10.47 -14.21 11.57
C ARG A 104 -9.82 -14.21 10.18
N SER A 105 -8.78 -15.04 10.03
CA SER A 105 -8.33 -15.49 8.73
C SER A 105 -9.50 -16.11 7.96
N ILE A 106 -9.73 -15.65 6.74
CA ILE A 106 -10.59 -16.37 5.80
C ILE A 106 -9.80 -17.64 5.44
N PRO A 107 -10.35 -18.86 5.59
CA PRO A 107 -9.63 -20.06 5.20
C PRO A 107 -9.24 -19.97 3.73
N ALA A 108 -7.94 -20.19 3.46
CA ALA A 108 -7.25 -19.88 2.19
C ALA A 108 -7.78 -20.60 0.94
N LYS A 109 -8.85 -21.40 1.05
CA LYS A 109 -9.54 -22.02 -0.08
C LYS A 109 -11.04 -21.98 0.15
N ARG A 110 -11.66 -20.89 -0.30
CA ARG A 110 -13.09 -20.88 -0.59
C ARG A 110 -13.23 -20.50 -2.06
N THR A 111 -13.46 -21.49 -2.90
CA THR A 111 -13.80 -21.29 -4.31
C THR A 111 -14.98 -20.31 -4.34
N LEU A 112 -14.78 -19.15 -4.96
CA LEU A 112 -15.89 -18.23 -5.17
C LEU A 112 -16.89 -18.93 -6.10
N PRO A 113 -18.19 -18.90 -5.81
CA PRO A 113 -19.19 -19.38 -6.76
C PRO A 113 -19.04 -18.60 -8.07
N ASP A 114 -19.30 -19.27 -9.18
CA ASP A 114 -19.18 -18.69 -10.52
C ASP A 114 -20.11 -17.46 -10.63
N VAL A 115 -19.55 -16.26 -10.55
CA VAL A 115 -20.32 -15.01 -10.63
C VAL A 115 -20.41 -14.62 -12.10
N ARG A 116 -21.55 -14.92 -12.72
CA ARG A 116 -21.85 -14.44 -14.07
C ARG A 116 -22.21 -12.96 -13.98
N LEU A 117 -21.30 -12.09 -14.43
CA LEU A 117 -21.61 -10.67 -14.61
C LEU A 117 -22.50 -10.52 -15.85
N GLU A 118 -23.77 -10.26 -15.60
CA GLU A 118 -24.75 -9.94 -16.65
C GLU A 118 -24.45 -8.52 -17.14
N ARG A 119 -24.30 -8.37 -18.46
CA ARG A 119 -23.96 -7.10 -19.11
C ARG A 119 -25.11 -6.11 -19.10
#